data_AF-A0A5C7PXU4-F1
#
_entry.id   AF-A0A5C7PXU4-F1
#
_cell.length_a   1.000
_cell.length_b   1.000
_cell.length_c   1.000
_cell.angle_alpha   90.00
_cell.angle_beta   90.00
_cell.angle_gamma   90.00
#
_symmetry.space_group_name_H-M   'P 1'
#
loop_
_entity.id
_entity.type
_entity.pdbx_description
1 polymer ?
#
loop_
_entity_poly.entity_id
_entity_poly.type
_entity_poly.pdbx_seq_one_letter_code
_entity_poly.pdbx_strand_id
1 'polypeptide(L)'
;MRMDRNENPDGCGKYAVVNLRRLNALCGVGENSRQWPTDIAAAMRTLEKAGVLEWGAVGQPDEFFLVKLKDKHAKAALGAYARSVSADDPEFGREVAALASRSGPDHPLCKAPD
;
A
#
# COMPACT_ATOMS: atom_id res chain seq x y z
N MET A 1 -1.52 16.42 10.97
CA MET A 1 -2.16 15.66 9.88
C MET A 1 -2.77 14.41 10.48
N ARG A 2 -4.04 14.12 10.21
CA ARG A 2 -4.66 12.87 10.64
C ARG A 2 -4.45 11.80 9.56
N MET A 3 -4.46 10.53 9.94
CA MET A 3 -4.55 9.47 8.94
C MET A 3 -5.93 9.52 8.28
N ASP A 4 -5.99 9.84 6.98
CA ASP A 4 -7.24 9.89 6.19
C ASP A 4 -8.14 8.65 6.35
N ARG A 5 -7.56 7.47 6.63
CA ARG A 5 -8.35 6.26 6.91
C ARG A 5 -9.23 6.36 8.15
N ASN A 6 -8.89 7.24 9.10
CA ASN A 6 -9.62 7.46 10.34
C ASN A 6 -10.73 8.51 10.15
N GLU A 7 -10.78 9.17 8.98
CA GLU A 7 -11.78 10.20 8.67
C GLU A 7 -13.06 9.59 8.09
N ASN A 8 -12.98 8.43 7.42
CA ASN A 8 -14.12 7.75 6.81
C ASN A 8 -14.46 6.43 7.54
N PRO A 9 -15.77 6.06 7.67
CA PRO A 9 -16.21 4.89 8.43
C PRO A 9 -15.72 3.54 7.89
N ASP A 10 -15.39 3.48 6.59
CA ASP A 10 -14.98 2.27 5.88
C ASP A 10 -13.45 2.05 5.87
N GLY A 11 -12.68 3.02 6.36
CA GLY A 11 -11.22 2.98 6.31
C GLY A 11 -10.64 3.11 4.90
N CYS A 12 -11.47 3.34 3.89
CA CYS A 12 -11.08 3.59 2.51
C CYS A 12 -10.82 5.09 2.37
N GLY A 13 -9.66 5.52 2.86
CA GLY A 13 -9.19 6.90 2.77
C GLY A 13 -8.46 7.18 1.44
N LYS A 14 -7.40 7.99 1.55
CA LYS A 14 -6.58 8.59 0.47
C LYS A 14 -6.20 7.72 -0.73
N TYR A 15 -5.87 6.45 -0.52
CA TYR A 15 -5.31 5.58 -1.56
C TYR A 15 -5.86 4.16 -1.50
N ALA A 16 -5.99 3.54 -2.67
CA ALA A 16 -6.22 2.10 -2.84
C ALA A 16 -5.01 1.44 -3.49
N VAL A 17 -4.76 0.16 -3.18
CA VAL A 17 -3.61 -0.60 -3.72
C VAL A 17 -4.11 -1.74 -4.60
N VAL A 18 -3.65 -1.77 -5.85
CA VAL A 18 -3.90 -2.89 -6.78
C VAL A 18 -2.77 -3.92 -6.68
N ASN A 19 -3.12 -5.19 -6.46
CA ASN A 19 -2.13 -6.26 -6.43
C ASN A 19 -1.69 -6.65 -7.86
N LEU A 20 -0.61 -6.02 -8.33
CA LEU A 20 -0.08 -6.23 -9.68
C LEU A 20 0.36 -7.68 -9.94
N ARG A 21 0.83 -8.42 -8.94
CA ARG A 21 1.19 -9.85 -9.11
C ARG A 21 -0.05 -10.70 -9.41
N ARG A 22 -1.18 -10.46 -8.73
CA ARG A 22 -2.46 -11.11 -9.05
C ARG A 22 -3.03 -10.64 -10.38
N LEU A 23 -2.90 -9.35 -10.68
CA LEU A 23 -3.34 -8.78 -11.96
C LEU A 23 -2.60 -9.42 -13.14
N ASN A 24 -1.28 -9.55 -13.04
CA ASN A 24 -0.44 -10.18 -14.06
C ASN A 24 -0.68 -11.69 -14.19
N ALA A 25 -1.17 -12.36 -13.14
CA ALA A 25 -1.57 -13.77 -13.22
C ALA A 25 -2.83 -13.99 -14.08
N LEU A 26 -3.57 -12.92 -14.42
CA LEU A 26 -4.70 -12.97 -15.35
C LEU A 26 -4.25 -12.90 -16.83
N CYS A 27 -2.98 -12.57 -17.11
CA CYS A 27 -2.46 -12.61 -18.47
C CYS A 27 -2.56 -14.03 -19.03
N GLY A 28 -2.97 -14.16 -20.29
CA GLY A 28 -3.07 -15.45 -20.95
C GLY A 28 -1.73 -16.19 -21.02
N VAL A 29 -1.78 -17.52 -20.92
CA VAL A 29 -0.61 -18.41 -21.07
C VAL A 29 -0.29 -18.55 -22.55
N GLY A 30 0.48 -17.61 -23.10
CA GLY A 30 0.99 -17.66 -24.46
C GLY A 30 2.35 -16.97 -24.52
N GLU A 31 3.29 -17.54 -25.29
CA GLU A 31 4.71 -17.17 -25.32
C GLU A 31 4.97 -15.67 -25.61
N ASN A 32 3.97 -14.93 -26.08
CA ASN A 32 4.05 -13.49 -26.40
C ASN A 32 2.97 -12.61 -25.76
N SER A 33 2.10 -13.11 -24.88
CA SER A 33 0.99 -12.29 -24.33
C SER A 33 1.20 -11.87 -22.88
N ARG A 34 2.03 -10.84 -22.63
CA ARG A 34 1.98 -10.03 -21.40
C ARG A 34 0.76 -9.08 -21.37
N GLN A 35 -0.37 -9.52 -21.93
CA GLN A 35 -1.52 -8.66 -22.11
C GLN A 35 -2.62 -9.09 -21.15
N TRP A 36 -3.05 -8.15 -20.29
CA TRP A 36 -4.23 -8.35 -19.47
C TRP A 36 -5.46 -8.58 -20.34
N PRO A 37 -6.49 -9.26 -19.80
CA PRO A 37 -7.82 -9.30 -20.41
C PRO A 37 -8.27 -7.91 -20.88
N THR A 38 -8.97 -7.84 -22.01
CA THR A 38 -9.26 -6.58 -22.70
C THR A 38 -10.02 -5.58 -21.82
N ASP A 39 -10.96 -6.07 -21.01
CA ASP A 39 -11.74 -5.33 -20.03
C ASP A 39 -10.86 -4.76 -18.92
N ILE A 40 -9.97 -5.56 -18.35
CA ILE A 40 -9.00 -5.12 -17.32
C ILE A 40 -8.05 -4.07 -17.89
N ALA A 41 -7.50 -4.31 -19.08
CA ALA A 41 -6.61 -3.36 -19.75
C ALA A 41 -7.33 -2.04 -20.05
N ALA A 42 -8.61 -2.08 -20.43
CA ALA A 42 -9.43 -0.89 -20.64
C ALA A 42 -9.68 -0.14 -19.33
N ALA A 43 -10.02 -0.83 -18.25
CA ALA A 43 -10.23 -0.23 -16.93
C ALA A 43 -8.98 0.50 -16.43
N MET A 44 -7.80 -0.14 -16.50
CA MET A 44 -6.54 0.47 -16.08
C MET A 44 -6.22 1.73 -16.89
N ARG A 45 -6.37 1.68 -18.22
CA ARG A 45 -6.21 2.87 -19.08
C ARG A 45 -7.20 3.99 -18.74
N THR A 46 -8.43 3.65 -18.37
CA THR A 46 -9.43 4.65 -17.96
C THR A 46 -9.00 5.35 -16.68
N LEU A 47 -8.50 4.61 -15.68
CA LEU A 47 -8.00 5.19 -14.43
C LEU A 47 -6.75 6.06 -14.66
N GLU A 48 -5.82 5.62 -15.51
CA GLU A 48 -4.64 6.41 -15.91
C GLU A 48 -5.05 7.71 -16.60
N LYS A 49 -5.93 7.64 -17.60
CA LYS A 49 -6.39 8.83 -18.34
C LYS A 49 -7.14 9.83 -17.46
N ALA A 50 -7.84 9.34 -16.44
CA ALA A 50 -8.50 10.18 -15.45
C ALA A 50 -7.53 10.80 -14.44
N GLY A 51 -6.24 10.41 -14.44
CA GLY A 51 -5.23 10.92 -13.51
C GLY A 51 -5.39 10.42 -12.07
N VAL A 52 -6.10 9.30 -11.86
CA VAL A 52 -6.34 8.72 -10.51
C VAL A 52 -5.52 7.47 -10.25
N LEU A 53 -4.75 6.99 -11.25
CA LEU A 53 -3.79 5.91 -11.09
C LEU A 53 -2.37 6.47 -11.15
N GLU A 54 -1.64 6.29 -10.05
CA GLU A 54 -0.22 6.60 -9.93
C GLU A 54 0.60 5.31 -9.88
N TRP A 55 1.77 5.35 -10.54
CA TRP A 55 2.71 4.22 -10.55
C TRP A 55 3.90 4.53 -9.65
N GLY A 56 4.07 3.76 -8.58
CA GLY A 56 5.24 3.85 -7.69
C GLY A 56 6.49 3.19 -8.27
N ALA A 57 6.85 3.52 -9.51
CA ALA A 57 8.04 2.98 -10.18
C ALA A 57 9.33 3.67 -9.69
N VAL A 58 10.44 2.94 -9.74
CA VAL A 58 11.75 3.46 -9.31
C VAL A 58 12.14 4.71 -10.10
N GLY A 59 12.55 5.76 -9.40
CA GLY A 59 12.93 7.06 -9.95
C GLY A 59 11.77 7.96 -10.35
N GLN A 60 10.52 7.59 -10.09
CA GLN A 60 9.36 8.45 -10.31
C GLN A 60 9.03 9.30 -9.07
N PRO A 61 8.35 10.45 -9.22
CA PRO A 61 7.96 11.31 -8.11
C PRO A 61 7.19 10.59 -7.01
N ASP A 62 6.32 9.64 -7.41
CA ASP A 62 5.47 8.86 -6.52
C ASP A 62 6.07 7.50 -6.18
N GLU A 63 7.40 7.35 -6.21
CA GLU A 63 8.08 6.13 -5.76
C GLU A 63 7.75 5.85 -4.28
N PHE A 64 7.11 4.71 -3.99
CA PHE A 64 6.75 4.33 -2.64
C PHE A 64 6.98 2.84 -2.37
N PHE A 65 7.11 2.52 -1.08
CA PHE A 65 7.17 1.14 -0.58
C PHE A 65 6.04 0.88 0.41
N LEU A 66 5.33 -0.23 0.24
CA LEU A 66 4.22 -0.61 1.11
C LEU A 66 4.64 -1.71 2.09
N VAL A 67 4.45 -1.44 3.37
CA VAL A 67 4.58 -2.45 4.43
C VAL A 67 3.19 -2.87 4.89
N LYS A 68 2.82 -4.13 4.68
CA LYS A 68 1.58 -4.68 5.24
C LYS A 68 1.75 -4.90 6.74
N LEU A 69 0.73 -4.62 7.55
CA LEU A 69 0.81 -4.77 9.02
C LEU A 69 1.18 -6.20 9.45
N LYS A 70 0.81 -7.20 8.67
CA LYS A 70 1.15 -8.61 8.92
C LYS A 70 2.60 -8.98 8.62
N ASP A 71 3.39 -8.09 8.02
CA ASP A 71 4.80 -8.35 7.78
C ASP A 71 5.57 -8.34 9.10
N LYS A 72 6.40 -9.38 9.35
CA LYS A 72 7.17 -9.52 10.60
C LYS A 72 8.05 -8.30 10.94
N HIS A 73 8.43 -7.50 9.94
CA HIS A 73 9.24 -6.29 10.11
C HIS A 73 8.40 -5.01 10.29
N ALA A 74 7.07 -5.08 10.11
CA ALA A 74 6.20 -3.91 10.14
C ALA A 74 6.25 -3.14 11.47
N LYS A 75 6.32 -3.86 12.60
CA LYS A 75 6.42 -3.22 13.93
C LYS A 75 7.66 -2.34 14.06
N ALA A 76 8.80 -2.83 13.57
CA ALA A 76 10.06 -2.08 13.62
C ALA A 76 10.01 -0.85 12.72
N ALA A 77 9.54 -1.01 11.47
CA ALA A 77 9.42 0.08 10.51
C ALA A 77 8.47 1.19 11.01
N LEU A 78 7.26 0.81 11.44
CA LEU A 78 6.27 1.75 11.95
C LEU A 78 6.72 2.41 13.26
N GLY A 79 7.38 1.66 14.15
CA GLY A 79 7.90 2.22 15.39
C GLY A 79 8.99 3.28 15.16
N ALA A 80 9.88 3.06 14.19
CA ALA A 80 10.90 4.05 13.81
C ALA A 80 10.26 5.28 13.17
N TYR A 81 9.31 5.08 12.24
CA TYR A 81 8.59 6.17 11.59
C TYR A 81 7.79 7.01 12.60
N ALA A 82 7.08 6.36 13.54
CA ALA A 82 6.34 7.03 14.60
C ALA A 82 7.24 7.95 15.43
N ARG A 83 8.43 7.48 15.83
CA ARG A 83 9.41 8.31 16.56
C ARG A 83 9.90 9.49 15.72
N SER A 84 10.19 9.26 14.44
CA SER A 84 10.66 10.32 13.53
C SER A 84 9.62 11.44 13.41
N VAL A 85 8.38 11.08 13.11
CA VAL A 85 7.33 12.07 12.83
C VAL A 85 6.80 12.73 14.11
N SER A 86 6.96 12.09 15.28
CA SER A 86 6.52 12.67 16.56
C SER A 86 7.21 13.99 16.91
N ALA A 87 8.38 14.28 16.33
CA ALA A 87 9.07 15.56 16.52
C ALA A 87 8.31 16.73 15.87
N ASP A 88 7.69 16.47 14.73
CA ASP A 88 6.97 17.49 13.93
C ASP A 88 5.45 17.42 14.15
N ASP A 89 4.91 16.21 14.33
CA ASP A 89 3.49 15.92 14.51
C ASP A 89 3.28 14.80 15.55
N PRO A 90 3.18 15.17 16.84
CA PRO A 90 2.98 14.20 17.92
C PRO A 90 1.64 13.45 17.83
N GLU A 91 0.60 14.02 17.23
CA GLU A 91 -0.70 13.36 17.08
C GLU A 91 -0.60 12.25 16.05
N PHE A 92 -0.06 12.56 14.87
CA PHE A 92 0.18 11.56 13.83
C PHE A 92 1.16 10.47 14.28
N GLY A 93 2.20 10.85 15.02
CA GLY A 93 3.13 9.90 15.65
C GLY A 93 2.44 8.87 16.54
N ARG A 94 1.44 9.29 17.34
CA ARG A 94 0.61 8.37 18.14
C ARG A 94 -0.23 7.44 17.28
N GLU A 95 -0.81 7.93 16.18
CA GLU A 95 -1.59 7.09 15.26
C GLU A 95 -0.73 6.01 14.58
N VAL A 96 0.51 6.36 14.19
CA VAL A 96 1.48 5.39 13.66
C VAL A 96 1.91 4.40 14.75
N ALA A 97 2.16 4.86 15.98
CA ALA A 97 2.51 3.98 17.09
C ALA A 97 1.39 2.95 17.38
N ALA A 98 0.13 3.37 17.29
CA ALA A 98 -1.03 2.48 17.42
C ALA A 98 -1.14 1.45 16.28
N LEU A 99 -0.54 1.70 15.11
CA LEU A 99 -0.36 0.66 14.10
C LEU A 99 0.73 -0.32 14.49
N ALA A 100 1.87 0.19 14.94
CA ALA A 100 3.01 -0.63 15.31
C ALA A 100 2.63 -1.66 16.40
N SER A 101 1.78 -1.29 17.36
CA SER A 101 1.32 -2.18 18.44
C SER A 101 0.42 -3.35 18.00
N ARG A 102 -0.03 -3.36 16.75
CA ARG A 102 -0.85 -4.45 16.16
C ARG A 102 -0.23 -5.01 14.87
N SER A 103 1.06 -4.79 14.68
CA SER A 103 1.80 -5.15 13.47
C SER A 103 2.91 -6.15 13.76
N GLY A 104 3.44 -6.78 12.71
CA GLY A 104 4.51 -7.76 12.82
C GLY A 104 4.15 -8.89 13.77
N PRO A 105 5.01 -9.24 14.75
CA PRO A 105 4.75 -10.33 15.69
C PRO A 105 3.42 -10.23 16.45
N ASP A 106 2.88 -9.02 16.62
CA ASP A 106 1.61 -8.79 17.32
C ASP A 106 0.39 -8.98 16.39
N HIS A 107 0.61 -9.14 15.09
CA HIS A 107 -0.46 -9.34 14.12
C HIS A 107 -0.83 -10.84 14.03
N PRO A 108 -2.13 -11.23 14.08
CA PRO A 108 -2.54 -12.64 14.12
C PRO A 108 -2.13 -13.45 12.88
N LEU A 109 -1.92 -12.76 11.75
CA LEU A 109 -1.46 -13.32 10.48
C LEU A 109 0.02 -13.01 10.18
N CYS A 110 0.84 -12.79 11.21
CA CYS A 110 2.26 -12.45 11.08
C CYS A 110 2.96 -13.44 10.14
N LYS A 111 3.69 -12.91 9.16
CA LYS A 111 4.49 -13.72 8.22
C LYS A 111 5.75 -13.00 7.77
N ALA A 112 6.70 -13.76 7.26
CA ALA A 112 7.82 -13.20 6.52
C ALA A 112 7.33 -12.50 5.24
N PRO A 113 8.05 -11.47 4.75
CA PRO A 113 7.81 -10.90 3.43
C PRO A 113 7.88 -11.99 2.35
N ASP A 114 7.02 -11.83 1.33
CA ASP A 114 6.99 -12.70 0.13
C ASP A 114 8.13 -12.36 -0.84
#